data_AF-A0A4U8UXE5-F1
#
_entry.id   AF-A0A4U8UXE5-F1
#
_cell.length_a   1.000
_cell.length_b   1.000
_cell.length_c   1.000
_cell.angle_alpha   90.00
_cell.angle_beta   90.00
_cell.angle_gamma   90.00
#
_symmetry.space_group_name_H-M   'P 1'
#
loop_
_entity.id
_entity.type
_entity.pdbx_description
1 polymer ?
#
loop_
_entity_poly.entity_id
_entity_poly.type
_entity_poly.pdbx_seq_one_letter_code
_entity_poly.pdbx_strand_id
1 'polypeptide(L)'
;MLRYLQYAKVLADGHNGLCLQETELSVGKFIAQCGFLQEKLEDISKNEDNWINNFWLSEMYLKVRTALPTYTNPAYVFPLQDFKTVKDQLIYTAWLIRGMAEFKNRVINKEIDREKSTGRDKVKMCMEQYDRILSCYREPQVICDKLHYRDNFHENQHIVVMCNDQAFMVHIKVDNSLLSHSEILYQLEEVHRMAQNRNKSVVVPVAGGSVGNRNDSGVFWAEMKKEPRNVESLEIMKGAIFVACLDTINEVAELGGLSYEEQLSRRGRHLINGFGSSVCGLNRWYDATIQLIVSNNGMNGLCIEHSVAEGIVIINMAEGAIRFAKDNMKKHLVSS
;
A
#
# COMPACT_ATOMS: atom_id res chain seq x y z
N MET A 1 -4.42 -34.09 -5.26
CA MET A 1 -5.79 -34.48 -4.84
C MET A 1 -5.87 -35.23 -3.51
N LEU A 2 -5.03 -36.23 -3.22
CA LEU A 2 -5.08 -36.95 -1.92
C LEU A 2 -4.93 -36.02 -0.70
N ARG A 3 -3.96 -35.09 -0.74
CA ARG A 3 -3.77 -34.09 0.32
C ARG A 3 -4.97 -33.12 0.46
N TYR A 4 -5.65 -32.80 -0.63
CA TYR A 4 -6.88 -32.00 -0.60
C TYR A 4 -7.98 -32.73 0.17
N LEU A 5 -8.22 -34.02 -0.12
CA LEU A 5 -9.20 -34.83 0.59
C LEU A 5 -8.89 -34.98 2.09
N GLN A 6 -7.60 -35.07 2.45
CA GLN A 6 -7.19 -35.08 3.87
C GLN A 6 -7.62 -33.80 4.60
N TYR A 7 -7.43 -32.62 3.99
CA TYR A 7 -7.89 -31.36 4.58
C TYR A 7 -9.42 -31.22 4.57
N ALA A 8 -10.06 -31.62 3.48
CA ALA A 8 -11.52 -31.59 3.36
C ALA A 8 -12.19 -32.46 4.45
N LYS A 9 -11.61 -33.63 4.74
CA LYS A 9 -12.09 -34.53 5.81
C LYS A 9 -12.12 -33.86 7.17
N VAL A 10 -11.07 -33.13 7.54
CA VAL A 10 -11.01 -32.42 8.84
C VAL A 10 -12.09 -31.35 8.95
N LEU A 11 -12.42 -30.65 7.86
CA LEU A 11 -13.49 -29.64 7.84
C LEU A 11 -14.89 -30.26 7.79
N ALA A 12 -15.02 -31.46 7.23
CA ALA A 12 -16.29 -32.17 7.14
C ALA A 12 -16.63 -32.98 8.41
N ASP A 13 -15.64 -33.27 9.28
CA ASP A 13 -15.86 -33.92 10.57
C ASP A 13 -16.82 -33.07 11.44
N GLY A 14 -18.04 -33.57 11.68
CA GLY A 14 -19.10 -32.89 12.42
C GLY A 14 -20.31 -32.45 11.57
N HIS A 15 -20.19 -32.46 10.24
CA HIS A 15 -21.31 -32.36 9.32
C HIS A 15 -21.68 -33.75 8.81
N ASN A 16 -22.99 -34.08 8.67
CA ASN A 16 -23.46 -35.39 8.20
C ASN A 16 -22.60 -35.87 7.02
N GLY A 17 -21.91 -37.02 7.15
CA GLY A 17 -20.81 -37.49 6.28
C GLY A 17 -21.10 -37.63 4.77
N LEU A 18 -22.31 -37.28 4.32
CA LEU A 18 -22.72 -37.16 2.93
C LEU A 18 -21.86 -36.15 2.13
N CYS A 19 -21.48 -35.02 2.73
CA CYS A 19 -20.69 -33.98 2.05
C CYS A 19 -19.27 -34.47 1.66
N LEU A 20 -18.65 -35.30 2.51
CA LEU A 20 -17.32 -35.85 2.22
C LEU A 20 -17.36 -36.92 1.13
N GLN A 21 -18.36 -37.82 1.17
CA GLN A 21 -18.53 -38.86 0.15
C GLN A 21 -18.77 -38.27 -1.26
N GLU A 22 -19.60 -37.23 -1.35
CA GLU A 22 -19.81 -36.50 -2.61
C GLU A 22 -18.53 -35.82 -3.10
N THR A 23 -17.72 -35.27 -2.19
CA THR A 23 -16.42 -34.69 -2.50
C THR A 23 -15.44 -35.75 -3.01
N GLU A 24 -15.36 -36.92 -2.36
CA GLU A 24 -14.52 -38.04 -2.79
C GLU A 24 -14.91 -38.54 -4.17
N LEU A 25 -16.22 -38.71 -4.44
CA LEU A 25 -16.75 -39.08 -5.75
C LEU A 25 -16.38 -38.06 -6.83
N SER A 26 -16.53 -36.77 -6.51
CA SER A 26 -16.20 -35.67 -7.43
C SER A 26 -14.70 -35.61 -7.74
N VAL A 27 -13.84 -35.80 -6.73
CA VAL A 27 -12.39 -35.90 -6.92
C VAL A 27 -12.03 -37.12 -7.76
N GLY A 28 -12.70 -38.26 -7.55
CA GLY A 28 -12.50 -39.47 -8.37
C GLY A 28 -12.82 -39.21 -9.85
N LYS A 29 -13.96 -38.56 -10.14
CA LYS A 29 -14.33 -38.15 -11.50
C LYS A 29 -13.33 -37.17 -12.10
N PHE A 30 -12.86 -36.19 -11.31
CA PHE A 30 -11.88 -35.21 -11.76
C PHE A 30 -10.54 -35.88 -12.12
N ILE A 31 -10.00 -36.75 -11.24
CA ILE A 31 -8.73 -37.45 -11.49
C ILE A 31 -8.80 -38.27 -12.79
N ALA A 32 -9.94 -38.91 -13.06
CA ALA A 32 -10.13 -39.68 -14.30
C ALA A 32 -10.05 -38.82 -15.58
N GLN A 33 -10.20 -37.50 -15.47
CA GLN A 33 -10.30 -36.59 -16.62
C GLN A 33 -9.24 -35.46 -16.61
N CYS A 34 -8.45 -35.31 -15.54
CA CYS A 34 -7.58 -34.14 -15.37
C CYS A 34 -6.21 -34.23 -16.07
N GLY A 35 -5.89 -35.34 -16.75
CA GLY A 35 -4.60 -35.54 -17.41
C GLY A 35 -4.23 -34.39 -18.35
N PHE A 36 -5.16 -34.00 -19.23
CA PHE A 36 -4.93 -32.90 -20.18
C PHE A 36 -4.74 -31.54 -19.48
N LEU A 37 -5.35 -31.33 -18.30
CA LEU A 37 -5.18 -30.09 -17.52
C LEU A 37 -3.78 -30.04 -16.88
N GLN A 38 -3.31 -31.18 -16.38
CA GLN A 38 -1.97 -31.32 -15.82
C GLN A 38 -0.91 -31.10 -16.91
N GLU A 39 -1.07 -31.73 -18.08
CA GLU A 39 -0.19 -31.54 -19.23
C GLU A 39 -0.14 -30.07 -19.68
N LYS A 40 -1.29 -29.41 -19.73
CA LYS A 40 -1.37 -27.97 -20.06
C LYS A 40 -0.65 -27.12 -19.02
N LEU A 41 -0.76 -27.44 -17.74
CA LEU A 41 -0.08 -26.71 -16.68
C LEU A 41 1.44 -26.88 -16.76
N GLU A 42 1.90 -28.09 -17.07
CA GLU A 42 3.32 -28.39 -17.30
C GLU A 42 3.87 -27.66 -18.53
N ASP A 43 3.07 -27.49 -19.58
CA ASP A 43 3.44 -26.69 -20.75
C ASP A 43 3.56 -25.20 -20.42
N ILE A 44 2.61 -24.65 -19.66
CA ILE A 44 2.70 -23.26 -19.14
C ILE A 44 3.97 -23.10 -18.31
N SER A 45 4.25 -24.03 -17.40
CA SER A 45 5.44 -23.99 -16.54
C SER A 45 6.77 -24.07 -17.28
N LYS A 46 6.81 -24.55 -18.53
CA LYS A 46 8.04 -24.56 -19.35
C LYS A 46 8.32 -23.22 -20.00
N ASN A 47 7.28 -22.42 -20.22
CA ASN A 47 7.34 -21.17 -20.97
C ASN A 47 7.33 -19.92 -20.06
N GLU A 48 7.21 -20.09 -18.74
CA GLU A 48 7.11 -18.99 -17.78
C GLU A 48 8.03 -19.19 -16.57
N ASP A 49 8.67 -18.11 -16.10
CA ASP A 49 9.50 -18.15 -14.89
C ASP A 49 8.70 -18.53 -13.63
N ASN A 50 7.41 -18.15 -13.61
CA ASN A 50 6.48 -18.46 -12.53
C ASN A 50 5.06 -18.61 -13.07
N TRP A 51 4.66 -19.85 -13.35
CA TRP A 51 3.37 -20.18 -13.96
C TRP A 51 2.15 -19.78 -13.11
N ILE A 52 2.29 -19.73 -11.78
CA ILE A 52 1.13 -19.50 -10.90
C ILE A 52 0.75 -18.02 -10.87
N ASN A 53 1.68 -17.09 -11.12
CA ASN A 53 1.42 -15.65 -11.05
C ASN A 53 0.31 -15.21 -12.01
N ASN A 54 0.20 -15.84 -13.18
CA ASN A 54 -0.84 -15.56 -14.18
C ASN A 54 -2.25 -15.85 -13.69
N PHE A 55 -2.40 -16.76 -12.73
CA PHE A 55 -3.68 -17.09 -12.12
C PHE A 55 -3.86 -16.41 -10.77
N TRP A 56 -2.87 -16.54 -9.90
CA TRP A 56 -2.95 -16.12 -8.51
C TRP A 56 -3.15 -14.62 -8.35
N LEU A 57 -2.39 -13.78 -9.05
CA LEU A 57 -2.51 -12.33 -8.89
C LEU A 57 -3.91 -11.86 -9.33
N SER A 58 -4.41 -12.44 -10.42
CA SER A 58 -5.74 -12.12 -10.92
C SER A 58 -6.84 -12.58 -9.97
N GLU A 59 -6.82 -13.84 -9.52
CA GLU A 59 -7.88 -14.41 -8.68
C GLU A 59 -7.85 -13.89 -7.24
N MET A 60 -6.65 -13.74 -6.66
CA MET A 60 -6.47 -13.31 -5.28
C MET A 60 -6.75 -11.80 -5.10
N TYR A 61 -6.43 -10.98 -6.09
CA TYR A 61 -6.53 -9.52 -5.98
C TYR A 61 -7.29 -8.87 -7.12
N LEU A 62 -6.81 -9.00 -8.36
CA LEU A 62 -7.24 -8.09 -9.44
C LEU A 62 -8.67 -8.36 -9.95
N LYS A 63 -9.29 -9.51 -9.67
CA LYS A 63 -10.70 -9.78 -9.93
C LYS A 63 -11.59 -9.60 -8.70
N VAL A 64 -11.02 -9.48 -7.50
CA VAL A 64 -11.79 -9.20 -6.29
C VAL A 64 -12.42 -7.80 -6.42
N ARG A 65 -13.74 -7.71 -6.23
CA ARG A 65 -14.51 -6.48 -6.46
C ARG A 65 -14.87 -5.73 -5.18
N THR A 66 -14.56 -6.25 -3.99
CA THR A 66 -14.78 -5.55 -2.72
C THR A 66 -13.97 -4.24 -2.65
N ALA A 67 -14.39 -3.31 -1.79
CA ALA A 67 -13.61 -2.11 -1.52
C ALA A 67 -12.21 -2.46 -0.99
N LEU A 68 -11.20 -1.66 -1.34
CA LEU A 68 -9.84 -1.85 -0.83
C LEU A 68 -9.71 -1.56 0.68
N PRO A 69 -10.19 -0.41 1.21
CA PRO A 69 -10.14 -0.18 2.65
C PRO A 69 -10.90 -1.26 3.42
N THR A 70 -10.32 -1.72 4.52
CA THR A 70 -10.86 -2.74 5.44
C THR A 70 -10.82 -4.18 4.91
N TYR A 71 -11.11 -4.43 3.64
CA TYR A 71 -11.21 -5.80 3.12
C TYR A 71 -9.91 -6.33 2.51
N THR A 72 -9.11 -5.47 1.87
CA THR A 72 -7.89 -5.88 1.16
C THR A 72 -6.65 -5.19 1.69
N ASN A 73 -6.69 -3.88 1.93
CA ASN A 73 -5.52 -3.13 2.30
C ASN A 73 -5.21 -3.27 3.80
N PRO A 74 -4.11 -3.95 4.20
CA PRO A 74 -3.69 -3.98 5.59
C PRO A 74 -3.10 -2.63 6.02
N ALA A 75 -2.91 -2.49 7.33
CA ALA A 75 -2.18 -1.39 7.92
C ALA A 75 -0.99 -1.88 8.74
N TYR A 76 0.07 -1.07 8.74
CA TYR A 76 1.23 -1.28 9.60
C TYR A 76 1.42 -0.06 10.51
N VAL A 77 1.18 -0.24 11.80
CA VAL A 77 1.15 0.84 12.81
C VAL A 77 2.57 1.12 13.29
N PHE A 78 3.05 2.36 13.12
CA PHE A 78 4.37 2.79 13.59
C PHE A 78 4.36 3.10 15.10
N PRO A 79 5.49 3.46 15.74
CA PRO A 79 5.46 4.02 17.10
C PRO A 79 4.69 5.35 17.17
N LEU A 80 3.91 5.55 18.24
CA LEU A 80 3.20 6.81 18.46
C LEU A 80 4.21 7.96 18.61
N GLN A 81 3.93 9.10 17.98
CA GLN A 81 4.75 10.31 18.09
C GLN A 81 4.10 11.34 19.03
N ASP A 82 4.91 12.24 19.56
CA ASP A 82 4.44 13.35 20.41
C ASP A 82 4.73 14.68 19.72
N PHE A 83 3.83 15.09 18.82
CA PHE A 83 3.94 16.35 18.09
C PHE A 83 3.33 17.48 18.93
N LYS A 84 4.05 18.60 19.09
CA LYS A 84 3.54 19.80 19.77
C LYS A 84 2.98 20.80 18.79
N THR A 85 3.50 20.79 17.55
CA THR A 85 3.13 21.70 16.49
C THR A 85 2.93 20.96 15.17
N VAL A 86 2.23 21.60 14.23
CA VAL A 86 2.16 21.12 12.83
C VAL A 86 3.57 21.00 12.26
N LYS A 87 4.49 21.90 12.61
CA LYS A 87 5.87 21.84 12.14
C LYS A 87 6.57 20.53 12.56
N ASP A 88 6.32 20.04 13.76
CA ASP A 88 6.88 18.75 14.23
C ASP A 88 6.38 17.58 13.37
N GLN A 89 5.08 17.57 13.05
CA GLN A 89 4.48 16.59 12.14
C GLN A 89 5.15 16.64 10.76
N LEU A 90 5.34 17.83 10.19
CA LEU A 90 5.95 17.99 8.87
C LEU A 90 7.44 17.60 8.86
N ILE A 91 8.20 17.98 9.88
CA ILE A 91 9.62 17.58 10.05
C ILE A 91 9.74 16.06 10.08
N TYR A 92 8.92 15.39 10.89
CA TYR A 92 8.90 13.93 11.00
C TYR A 92 8.51 13.27 9.67
N THR A 93 7.47 13.80 9.02
CA THR A 93 6.99 13.29 7.72
C THR A 93 8.07 13.40 6.64
N ALA A 94 8.77 14.54 6.57
CA ALA A 94 9.87 14.73 5.63
C ALA A 94 11.02 13.73 5.85
N TRP A 95 11.34 13.39 7.10
CA TRP A 95 12.35 12.37 7.42
C TRP A 95 11.93 10.96 6.98
N LEU A 96 10.67 10.59 7.20
CA LEU A 96 10.14 9.32 6.72
C LEU A 96 10.15 9.24 5.19
N ILE A 97 9.70 10.30 4.50
CA ILE A 97 9.74 10.38 3.04
C ILE A 97 11.16 10.19 2.52
N ARG A 98 12.13 10.92 3.11
CA ARG A 98 13.54 10.79 2.72
C ARG A 98 14.06 9.38 3.00
N GLY A 99 13.71 8.78 4.13
CA GLY A 99 14.11 7.41 4.47
C GLY A 99 13.55 6.36 3.50
N MET A 100 12.31 6.50 3.05
CA MET A 100 11.71 5.62 2.04
C MET A 100 12.36 5.81 0.66
N ALA A 101 12.67 7.05 0.28
CA ALA A 101 13.39 7.35 -0.96
C ALA A 101 14.81 6.77 -0.94
N GLU A 102 15.51 6.87 0.19
CA GLU A 102 16.84 6.28 0.40
C GLU A 102 16.77 4.75 0.34
N PHE A 103 15.75 4.14 0.96
CA PHE A 103 15.52 2.70 0.84
C PHE A 103 15.35 2.27 -0.63
N LYS A 104 14.55 3.01 -1.41
CA LYS A 104 14.39 2.74 -2.85
C LYS A 104 15.73 2.83 -3.59
N ASN A 105 16.53 3.86 -3.32
CA ASN A 105 17.85 4.04 -3.93
C ASN A 105 18.78 2.85 -3.63
N ARG A 106 18.79 2.37 -2.37
CA ARG A 106 19.54 1.20 -1.95
C ARG A 106 19.10 -0.08 -2.66
N VAL A 107 17.78 -0.27 -2.88
CA VAL A 107 17.26 -1.40 -3.68
C VAL A 107 17.80 -1.35 -5.11
N ILE A 108 17.72 -0.18 -5.75
CA ILE A 108 18.14 0.03 -7.14
C ILE A 108 19.65 -0.23 -7.30
N ASN A 109 20.45 0.33 -6.38
CA ASN A 109 21.90 0.17 -6.37
C ASN A 109 22.37 -1.21 -5.88
N LYS A 110 21.43 -2.11 -5.54
CA LYS A 110 21.70 -3.46 -5.02
C LYS A 110 22.55 -3.45 -3.74
N GLU A 111 22.28 -2.47 -2.88
CA GLU A 111 22.89 -2.27 -1.55
C GLU A 111 22.06 -2.88 -0.40
N ILE A 112 21.05 -3.69 -0.75
CA ILE A 112 20.27 -4.49 0.19
C ILE A 112 20.69 -5.95 0.05
N ASP A 113 21.04 -6.56 1.17
CA ASP A 113 21.41 -7.98 1.22
C ASP A 113 20.24 -8.85 0.77
N ARG A 114 20.58 -9.89 0.01
CA ARG A 114 19.59 -10.87 -0.45
C ARG A 114 19.03 -11.65 0.74
N GLU A 115 17.70 -11.65 0.87
CA GLU A 115 17.02 -12.35 1.93
C GLU A 115 17.28 -13.86 1.90
N LYS A 116 17.23 -14.46 3.09
CA LYS A 116 17.33 -15.90 3.30
C LYS A 116 16.09 -16.41 4.04
N SER A 117 15.63 -17.60 3.68
CA SER A 117 14.47 -18.24 4.33
C SER A 117 14.65 -18.39 5.85
N THR A 118 13.55 -18.43 6.60
CA THR A 118 13.56 -18.64 8.06
C THR A 118 13.74 -20.11 8.46
N GLY A 119 13.55 -21.05 7.54
CA GLY A 119 13.68 -22.50 7.77
C GLY A 119 15.07 -22.97 8.20
N ARG A 120 15.16 -24.27 8.54
CA ARG A 120 16.40 -24.96 8.94
C ARG A 120 17.48 -24.81 7.87
N ASP A 121 17.11 -25.06 6.61
CA ASP A 121 17.98 -24.86 5.46
C ASP A 121 17.73 -23.47 4.86
N LYS A 122 18.77 -22.65 4.90
CA LYS A 122 18.72 -21.26 4.42
C LYS A 122 18.83 -21.24 2.90
N VAL A 123 17.75 -20.84 2.24
CA VAL A 123 17.72 -20.63 0.78
C VAL A 123 17.63 -19.14 0.47
N LYS A 124 18.26 -18.71 -0.63
CA LYS A 124 18.21 -17.33 -1.10
C LYS A 124 16.82 -17.04 -1.67
N MET A 125 16.16 -16.00 -1.19
CA MET A 125 14.80 -15.64 -1.61
C MET A 125 14.80 -14.78 -2.89
N CYS A 126 13.65 -14.67 -3.54
CA CYS A 126 13.42 -13.73 -4.63
C CYS A 126 13.36 -12.29 -4.07
N MET A 127 13.93 -11.32 -4.79
CA MET A 127 13.96 -9.91 -4.40
C MET A 127 13.04 -9.03 -5.27
N GLU A 128 12.29 -9.60 -6.23
CA GLU A 128 11.48 -8.84 -7.20
C GLU A 128 10.43 -7.93 -6.53
N GLN A 129 9.87 -8.34 -5.40
CA GLN A 129 8.94 -7.51 -4.63
C GLN A 129 9.59 -6.23 -4.08
N TYR A 130 10.90 -6.23 -3.79
CA TYR A 130 11.63 -5.03 -3.38
C TYR A 130 11.73 -4.01 -4.52
N ASP A 131 11.92 -4.49 -5.75
CA ASP A 131 12.01 -3.62 -6.92
C ASP A 131 10.64 -2.96 -7.21
N ARG A 132 9.54 -3.62 -6.83
CA ARG A 132 8.16 -3.21 -7.17
C ARG A 132 7.37 -2.50 -6.07
N ILE A 133 7.74 -2.68 -4.79
CA ILE A 133 6.95 -2.16 -3.65
C ILE A 133 6.70 -0.64 -3.70
N LEU A 134 7.63 0.10 -4.31
CA LEU A 134 7.53 1.53 -4.57
C LEU A 134 7.46 1.79 -6.08
N SER A 135 6.67 2.79 -6.48
CA SER A 135 6.34 3.09 -7.90
C SER A 135 5.43 2.04 -8.55
N CYS A 136 4.40 1.64 -7.81
CA CYS A 136 3.35 0.76 -8.29
C CYS A 136 1.96 1.36 -8.01
N TYR A 137 1.01 1.06 -8.89
CA TYR A 137 -0.35 1.56 -8.85
C TYR A 137 -1.35 0.51 -9.34
N ARG A 138 -2.39 0.26 -8.56
CA ARG A 138 -3.49 -0.63 -8.93
C ARG A 138 -4.65 0.17 -9.52
N GLU A 139 -4.70 0.24 -10.83
CA GLU A 139 -5.74 0.96 -11.56
C GLU A 139 -7.06 0.17 -11.55
N PRO A 140 -8.15 0.74 -11.01
CA PRO A 140 -9.46 0.09 -11.04
C PRO A 140 -9.97 -0.04 -12.47
N GLN A 141 -10.57 -1.18 -12.76
CA GLN A 141 -11.31 -1.45 -14.01
C GLN A 141 -12.63 -2.12 -13.68
N VAL A 142 -13.58 -2.08 -14.62
CA VAL A 142 -14.93 -2.61 -14.40
C VAL A 142 -14.92 -4.12 -14.11
N ILE A 143 -14.03 -4.89 -14.74
CA ILE A 143 -14.03 -6.36 -14.63
C ILE A 143 -12.80 -6.88 -13.86
N CYS A 144 -11.61 -6.42 -14.23
CA CYS A 144 -10.35 -6.89 -13.66
C CYS A 144 -9.38 -5.71 -13.61
N ASP A 145 -8.97 -5.33 -12.40
CA ASP A 145 -8.04 -4.23 -12.17
C ASP A 145 -6.71 -4.47 -12.88
N LYS A 146 -5.98 -3.39 -13.16
CA LYS A 146 -4.68 -3.46 -13.81
C LYS A 146 -3.60 -2.97 -12.86
N LEU A 147 -2.55 -3.76 -12.71
CA LEU A 147 -1.38 -3.36 -11.93
C LEU A 147 -0.35 -2.70 -12.84
N HIS A 148 0.11 -1.52 -12.45
CA HIS A 148 1.10 -0.73 -13.17
C HIS A 148 2.40 -0.72 -12.37
N TYR A 149 3.50 -1.07 -13.03
CA TYR A 149 4.85 -0.94 -12.49
C TYR A 149 5.60 0.11 -13.30
N ARG A 150 6.39 0.94 -12.63
CA ARG A 150 7.24 1.93 -13.31
C ARG A 150 8.70 1.62 -13.08
N ASP A 151 9.42 1.43 -14.18
CA ASP A 151 10.83 1.03 -14.19
C ASP A 151 11.80 2.21 -14.39
N ASN A 152 11.31 3.45 -14.54
CA ASN A 152 12.15 4.60 -14.85
C ASN A 152 12.84 5.19 -13.59
N PHE A 153 14.11 4.83 -13.40
CA PHE A 153 14.95 5.27 -12.28
C PHE A 153 15.74 6.57 -12.54
N HIS A 154 15.83 7.01 -13.79
CA HIS A 154 16.68 8.11 -14.24
C HIS A 154 15.93 9.44 -14.47
N GLU A 155 14.62 9.46 -14.27
CA GLU A 155 13.79 10.66 -14.38
C GLU A 155 13.61 11.35 -13.02
N ASN A 156 13.11 12.58 -13.05
CA ASN A 156 12.60 13.24 -11.85
C ASN A 156 11.51 12.36 -11.21
N GLN A 157 11.60 12.22 -9.90
CA GLN A 157 10.67 11.38 -9.15
C GLN A 157 9.89 12.22 -8.15
N HIS A 158 8.61 11.90 -8.01
CA HIS A 158 7.71 12.58 -7.11
C HIS A 158 6.91 11.59 -6.27
N ILE A 159 6.38 12.11 -5.18
CA ILE A 159 5.28 11.51 -4.43
C ILE A 159 4.04 12.36 -4.63
N VAL A 160 2.91 11.85 -4.20
CA VAL A 160 1.72 12.68 -3.99
C VAL A 160 1.48 12.85 -2.51
N VAL A 161 1.22 14.08 -2.09
CA VAL A 161 0.83 14.42 -0.73
C VAL A 161 -0.67 14.74 -0.70
N MET A 162 -1.42 13.98 0.10
CA MET A 162 -2.81 14.22 0.43
C MET A 162 -2.89 15.10 1.68
N CYS A 163 -3.52 16.27 1.58
CA CYS A 163 -3.75 17.16 2.71
C CYS A 163 -5.11 17.85 2.57
N ASN A 164 -5.97 17.73 3.59
CA ASN A 164 -7.35 18.26 3.57
C ASN A 164 -8.11 17.87 2.28
N ASP A 165 -8.07 16.57 1.93
CA ASP A 165 -8.73 15.97 0.77
C ASP A 165 -8.25 16.48 -0.60
N GLN A 166 -7.10 17.16 -0.63
CA GLN A 166 -6.46 17.68 -1.83
C GLN A 166 -5.14 16.94 -2.10
N ALA A 167 -4.86 16.69 -3.38
CA ALA A 167 -3.64 16.02 -3.83
C ALA A 167 -2.63 17.05 -4.37
N PHE A 168 -1.37 16.92 -3.95
CA PHE A 168 -0.26 17.77 -4.38
C PHE A 168 0.92 16.92 -4.83
N MET A 169 1.51 17.26 -5.98
CA MET A 169 2.76 16.65 -6.42
C MET A 169 3.93 17.25 -5.64
N VAL A 170 4.78 16.41 -5.06
CA VAL A 170 6.00 16.82 -4.34
C VAL A 170 7.17 16.04 -4.90
N HIS A 171 8.20 16.76 -5.37
CA HIS A 171 9.41 16.13 -5.88
C HIS A 171 10.25 15.57 -4.73
N ILE A 172 10.83 14.40 -4.94
CA ILE A 172 11.80 13.78 -4.00
C ILE A 172 13.14 13.48 -4.67
N LYS A 173 13.19 13.52 -6.01
CA LYS A 173 14.42 13.38 -6.81
C LYS A 173 14.34 14.31 -8.02
N VAL A 174 15.37 15.13 -8.23
CA VAL A 174 15.52 16.01 -9.39
C VAL A 174 16.94 15.86 -9.94
N ASP A 175 17.09 15.75 -11.26
CA ASP A 175 18.39 15.63 -11.93
C ASP A 175 19.30 14.55 -11.31
N ASN A 176 18.72 13.36 -11.13
CA ASN A 176 19.34 12.21 -10.48
C ASN A 176 19.74 12.37 -9.00
N SER A 177 19.42 13.50 -8.37
CA SER A 177 19.75 13.78 -6.98
C SER A 177 18.51 13.74 -6.10
N LEU A 178 18.56 12.95 -5.03
CA LEU A 178 17.49 12.94 -4.03
C LEU A 178 17.50 14.26 -3.25
N LEU A 179 16.33 14.88 -3.10
CA LEU A 179 16.19 16.14 -2.38
C LEU A 179 16.47 15.96 -0.88
N SER A 180 17.14 16.95 -0.29
CA SER A 180 17.44 17.00 1.14
C SER A 180 16.17 17.03 2.00
N HIS A 181 16.32 16.73 3.29
CA HIS A 181 15.23 16.86 4.26
C HIS A 181 14.61 18.26 4.25
N SER A 182 15.43 19.31 4.21
CA SER A 182 14.97 20.70 4.20
C SER A 182 14.17 21.05 2.95
N GLU A 183 14.54 20.53 1.78
CA GLU A 183 13.82 20.78 0.53
C GLU A 183 12.48 20.05 0.50
N ILE A 184 12.42 18.82 1.02
CA ILE A 184 11.16 18.09 1.18
C ILE A 184 10.28 18.80 2.22
N LEU A 185 10.83 19.20 3.37
CA LEU A 185 10.10 19.92 4.41
C LEU A 185 9.49 21.21 3.88
N TYR A 186 10.27 22.02 3.14
CA TYR A 186 9.78 23.26 2.54
C TYR A 186 8.58 23.00 1.61
N GLN A 187 8.65 21.97 0.76
CA GLN A 187 7.52 21.59 -0.08
C GLN A 187 6.30 21.14 0.75
N LEU A 188 6.50 20.41 1.86
CA LEU A 188 5.40 20.02 2.75
C LEU A 188 4.77 21.21 3.47
N GLU A 189 5.56 22.20 3.89
CA GLU A 189 5.07 23.46 4.47
C GLU A 189 4.21 24.22 3.44
N GLU A 190 4.64 24.28 2.18
CA GLU A 190 3.86 24.88 1.10
C GLU A 190 2.58 24.11 0.79
N VAL A 191 2.64 22.76 0.75
CA VAL A 191 1.43 21.92 0.61
C VAL A 191 0.44 22.21 1.73
N HIS A 192 0.89 22.23 2.99
CA HIS A 192 0.03 22.55 4.12
C HIS A 192 -0.57 23.95 3.98
N ARG A 193 0.25 24.97 3.66
CA ARG A 193 -0.20 26.35 3.45
C ARG A 193 -1.24 26.47 2.34
N MET A 194 -1.00 25.83 1.19
CA MET A 194 -1.93 25.83 0.05
C MET A 194 -3.24 25.12 0.40
N ALA A 195 -3.17 23.97 1.07
CA ALA A 195 -4.34 23.19 1.45
C ALA A 195 -5.24 23.94 2.44
N GLN A 196 -4.66 24.73 3.37
CA GLN A 196 -5.41 25.55 4.33
C GLN A 196 -6.03 26.80 3.68
N ASN A 197 -5.31 27.44 2.75
CA ASN A 197 -5.76 28.68 2.12
C ASN A 197 -6.84 28.47 1.04
N ARG A 198 -7.02 27.23 0.56
CA ARG A 198 -8.06 26.93 -0.43
C ARG A 198 -9.45 26.97 0.21
N ASN A 199 -10.39 27.64 -0.45
CA ASN A 199 -11.77 27.66 0.01
C ASN A 199 -12.34 26.23 0.01
N LYS A 200 -12.76 25.75 1.19
CA LYS A 200 -13.30 24.39 1.37
C LYS A 200 -14.53 24.13 0.50
N SER A 201 -15.33 25.14 0.17
CA SER A 201 -16.52 24.97 -0.66
C SER A 201 -16.24 24.59 -2.12
N VAL A 202 -14.99 24.74 -2.59
CA VAL A 202 -14.58 24.36 -3.94
C VAL A 202 -13.70 23.11 -3.98
N VAL A 203 -13.38 22.53 -2.81
CA VAL A 203 -12.61 21.28 -2.73
C VAL A 203 -13.56 20.13 -3.03
N VAL A 204 -13.29 19.40 -4.11
CA VAL A 204 -13.97 18.16 -4.45
C VAL A 204 -13.04 17.00 -4.09
N PRO A 205 -13.43 16.09 -3.18
CA PRO A 205 -12.59 14.97 -2.74
C PRO A 205 -12.57 13.86 -3.81
N VAL A 206 -11.91 14.10 -4.94
CA VAL A 206 -11.80 13.15 -6.08
C VAL A 206 -11.24 11.80 -5.64
N ALA A 207 -10.38 11.81 -4.62
CA ALA A 207 -9.87 10.63 -3.92
C ALA A 207 -10.94 9.63 -3.46
N GLY A 208 -12.17 10.09 -3.22
CA GLY A 208 -13.34 9.25 -2.93
C GLY A 208 -13.58 8.15 -3.97
N GLY A 209 -13.15 8.37 -5.21
CA GLY A 209 -13.19 7.37 -6.28
C GLY A 209 -12.35 6.11 -6.03
N SER A 210 -11.48 6.10 -5.02
CA SER A 210 -10.68 4.93 -4.61
C SER A 210 -11.26 4.16 -3.41
N VAL A 211 -12.31 4.68 -2.77
CA VAL A 211 -12.87 4.13 -1.51
C VAL A 211 -13.90 3.03 -1.77
N GLY A 212 -14.66 3.16 -2.85
CA GLY A 212 -15.76 2.27 -3.18
C GLY A 212 -15.32 0.86 -3.59
N ASN A 213 -16.31 0.02 -3.89
CA ASN A 213 -16.03 -1.27 -4.52
C ASN A 213 -15.33 -1.05 -5.89
N ARG A 214 -14.64 -2.07 -6.41
CA ARG A 214 -13.78 -1.90 -7.60
C ARG A 214 -14.57 -1.64 -8.87
N ASN A 215 -15.81 -2.13 -8.97
CA ASN A 215 -16.69 -1.85 -10.11
C ASN A 215 -17.04 -0.36 -10.15
N ASP A 216 -17.50 0.20 -9.04
CA ASP A 216 -17.86 1.61 -8.93
C ASP A 216 -16.64 2.51 -9.18
N SER A 217 -15.48 2.12 -8.62
CA SER A 217 -14.21 2.81 -8.87
C SER A 217 -13.82 2.78 -10.35
N GLY A 218 -14.01 1.63 -11.02
CA GLY A 218 -13.76 1.47 -12.45
C GLY A 218 -14.69 2.32 -13.33
N VAL A 219 -16.00 2.37 -12.99
CA VAL A 219 -16.98 3.22 -13.68
C VAL A 219 -16.68 4.70 -13.46
N PHE A 220 -16.37 5.09 -12.22
CA PHE A 220 -15.99 6.46 -11.86
C PHE A 220 -14.79 6.93 -12.71
N TRP A 221 -13.72 6.13 -12.76
CA TRP A 221 -12.54 6.51 -13.53
C TRP A 221 -12.73 6.45 -15.04
N ALA A 222 -13.61 5.58 -15.56
CA ALA A 222 -13.99 5.59 -16.96
C ALA A 222 -14.70 6.90 -17.35
N GLU A 223 -15.52 7.47 -16.46
CA GLU A 223 -16.14 8.77 -16.68
C GLU A 223 -15.13 9.92 -16.55
N MET A 224 -14.35 9.92 -15.46
CA MET A 224 -13.38 10.99 -15.18
C MET A 224 -12.35 11.15 -16.30
N LYS A 225 -11.94 10.06 -16.94
CA LYS A 225 -10.96 10.06 -18.06
C LYS A 225 -11.49 10.68 -19.36
N LYS A 226 -12.77 11.05 -19.45
CA LYS A 226 -13.29 11.81 -20.60
C LYS A 226 -12.79 13.26 -20.62
N GLU A 227 -12.41 13.80 -19.46
CA GLU A 227 -11.82 15.14 -19.33
C GLU A 227 -10.29 15.06 -19.39
N PRO A 228 -9.62 15.73 -20.35
CA PRO A 228 -8.17 15.64 -20.53
C PRO A 228 -7.35 16.03 -19.28
N ARG A 229 -7.79 17.03 -18.52
CA ARG A 229 -7.10 17.46 -17.28
C ARG A 229 -7.13 16.41 -16.18
N ASN A 230 -8.18 15.59 -16.13
CA ASN A 230 -8.28 14.49 -15.17
C ASN A 230 -7.32 13.36 -15.56
N VAL A 231 -7.16 13.10 -16.86
CA VAL A 231 -6.18 12.12 -17.37
C VAL A 231 -4.77 12.55 -16.99
N GLU A 232 -4.40 13.81 -17.23
CA GLU A 232 -3.09 14.35 -16.84
C GLU A 232 -2.85 14.23 -15.33
N SER A 233 -3.84 14.61 -14.51
CA SER A 233 -3.76 14.49 -13.06
C SER A 233 -3.63 13.03 -12.61
N LEU A 234 -4.36 12.11 -13.23
CA LEU A 234 -4.28 10.69 -12.92
C LEU A 234 -2.93 10.07 -13.32
N GLU A 235 -2.34 10.48 -14.43
CA GLU A 235 -0.99 10.01 -14.80
C GLU A 235 0.08 10.51 -13.81
N ILE A 236 -0.09 11.71 -13.25
CA ILE A 236 0.74 12.16 -12.12
C ILE A 236 0.54 11.25 -10.90
N MET A 237 -0.71 10.90 -10.55
CA MET A 237 -1.00 9.98 -9.44
C MET A 237 -0.36 8.60 -9.66
N LYS A 238 -0.51 8.04 -10.86
CA LYS A 238 0.05 6.75 -11.27
C LYS A 238 1.58 6.74 -11.27
N GLY A 239 2.17 7.89 -11.60
CA GLY A 239 3.61 8.07 -11.66
C GLY A 239 4.29 8.25 -10.30
N ALA A 240 3.53 8.45 -9.22
CA ALA A 240 4.06 8.69 -7.88
C ALA A 240 4.79 7.45 -7.33
N ILE A 241 5.88 7.67 -6.58
CA ILE A 241 6.60 6.57 -5.92
C ILE A 241 5.74 5.95 -4.82
N PHE A 242 5.09 6.80 -4.03
CA PHE A 242 4.12 6.45 -3.01
C PHE A 242 3.27 7.69 -2.69
N VAL A 243 2.27 7.53 -1.84
CA VAL A 243 1.41 8.62 -1.36
C VAL A 243 1.72 8.92 0.11
N ALA A 244 1.77 10.18 0.49
CA ALA A 244 1.86 10.61 1.88
C ALA A 244 0.58 11.37 2.28
N CYS A 245 -0.04 11.04 3.41
CA CYS A 245 -1.27 11.66 3.89
C CYS A 245 -0.97 12.45 5.17
N LEU A 246 -1.12 13.77 5.09
CA LEU A 246 -1.03 14.70 6.22
C LEU A 246 -2.41 14.84 6.84
N ASP A 247 -2.69 14.05 7.86
CA ASP A 247 -3.99 14.04 8.53
C ASP A 247 -4.05 15.08 9.65
N THR A 248 -5.23 15.69 9.79
CA THR A 248 -5.56 16.59 10.90
C THR A 248 -6.82 16.06 11.59
N ILE A 249 -6.67 15.56 12.81
CA ILE A 249 -7.77 15.03 13.60
C ILE A 249 -8.05 16.01 14.74
N ASN A 250 -9.16 16.72 14.63
CA ASN A 250 -9.58 17.73 15.62
C ASN A 250 -10.29 17.08 16.83
N GLU A 251 -10.97 15.96 16.61
CA GLU A 251 -11.64 15.21 17.67
C GLU A 251 -10.63 14.29 18.37
N VAL A 252 -9.96 14.85 19.37
CA VAL A 252 -9.14 14.11 20.32
C VAL A 252 -10.08 13.35 21.25
N ALA A 253 -10.54 12.18 20.84
CA ALA A 253 -10.79 11.16 21.85
C ALA A 253 -9.41 10.87 22.45
N GLU A 254 -9.15 11.40 23.65
CA GLU A 254 -7.87 11.25 24.32
C GLU A 254 -7.49 9.77 24.37
N LEU A 255 -6.34 9.42 23.78
CA LEU A 255 -5.77 8.08 23.95
C LEU A 255 -5.50 7.79 25.44
N GLY A 256 -5.39 8.84 26.27
CA GLY A 256 -5.06 8.79 27.70
C GLY A 256 -6.04 8.04 28.61
N GLY A 257 -7.22 7.66 28.11
CA GLY A 257 -8.18 6.81 28.84
C GLY A 257 -8.33 5.39 28.31
N LEU A 258 -7.67 5.06 27.19
CA LEU A 258 -7.82 3.77 26.51
C LEU A 258 -6.72 2.80 26.94
N SER A 259 -7.06 1.51 27.02
CA SER A 259 -6.06 0.44 27.14
C SER A 259 -5.11 0.42 25.94
N TYR A 260 -3.95 -0.20 26.09
CA TYR A 260 -2.97 -0.31 25.00
C TYR A 260 -3.57 -0.95 23.74
N GLU A 261 -4.40 -1.99 23.90
CA GLU A 261 -5.06 -2.69 22.80
C GLU A 261 -6.09 -1.82 22.09
N GLU A 262 -6.89 -1.05 22.84
CA GLU A 262 -7.85 -0.10 22.27
C GLU A 262 -7.13 1.03 21.51
N GLN A 263 -6.00 1.51 22.02
CA GLN A 263 -5.17 2.48 21.32
C GLN A 263 -4.64 1.91 20.00
N LEU A 264 -4.11 0.67 20.00
CA LEU A 264 -3.66 0.01 18.78
C LEU A 264 -4.80 -0.20 17.78
N SER A 265 -5.97 -0.66 18.24
CA SER A 265 -7.15 -0.86 17.39
C SER A 265 -7.62 0.46 16.76
N ARG A 266 -7.70 1.54 17.55
CA ARG A 266 -8.05 2.88 17.06
C ARG A 266 -7.06 3.37 16.01
N ARG A 267 -5.77 3.18 16.24
CA ARG A 267 -4.70 3.56 15.29
C ARG A 267 -4.75 2.72 14.02
N GLY A 268 -5.00 1.42 14.13
CA GLY A 268 -5.24 0.56 12.97
C GLY A 268 -6.43 1.05 12.14
N ARG A 269 -7.55 1.37 12.79
CA ARG A 269 -8.74 1.91 12.11
C ARG A 269 -8.47 3.25 11.40
N HIS A 270 -7.71 4.15 12.03
CA HIS A 270 -7.25 5.41 11.42
C HIS A 270 -6.48 5.17 10.11
N LEU A 271 -5.53 4.24 10.12
CA LEU A 271 -4.73 3.92 8.93
C LEU A 271 -5.57 3.26 7.84
N ILE A 272 -6.44 2.31 8.21
CA ILE A 272 -7.23 1.52 7.26
C ILE A 272 -8.32 2.35 6.57
N ASN A 273 -9.08 3.14 7.31
CA ASN A 273 -10.27 3.83 6.76
C ASN A 273 -10.40 5.31 7.13
N GLY A 274 -9.39 5.89 7.80
CA GLY A 274 -9.38 7.31 8.15
C GLY A 274 -10.54 7.74 9.06
N PHE A 275 -11.19 6.79 9.77
CA PHE A 275 -12.43 7.00 10.52
C PHE A 275 -13.64 7.41 9.66
N GLY A 276 -13.63 7.11 8.36
CA GLY A 276 -14.73 7.38 7.45
C GLY A 276 -14.63 8.75 6.77
N SER A 277 -15.61 9.02 5.90
CA SER A 277 -15.58 10.17 4.98
C SER A 277 -15.70 11.53 5.66
N SER A 278 -16.26 11.59 6.87
CA SER A 278 -16.40 12.84 7.64
C SER A 278 -15.13 13.23 8.39
N VAL A 279 -14.10 12.38 8.41
CA VAL A 279 -12.85 12.61 9.16
C VAL A 279 -11.66 12.66 8.19
N CYS A 280 -10.98 11.54 7.94
CA CYS A 280 -9.81 11.47 7.05
C CYS A 280 -9.92 10.38 5.98
N GLY A 281 -11.07 9.70 5.87
CA GLY A 281 -11.26 8.62 4.90
C GLY A 281 -11.21 9.06 3.43
N LEU A 282 -11.38 10.37 3.17
CA LEU A 282 -11.23 10.96 1.84
C LEU A 282 -9.84 11.58 1.59
N ASN A 283 -9.01 11.69 2.63
CA ASN A 283 -7.62 12.15 2.54
C ASN A 283 -6.67 10.98 2.25
N ARG A 284 -7.02 10.17 1.25
CA ARG A 284 -6.39 8.87 0.93
C ARG A 284 -6.32 8.66 -0.58
N TRP A 285 -5.53 7.69 -1.00
CA TRP A 285 -5.53 7.16 -2.36
C TRP A 285 -5.31 5.65 -2.32
N TYR A 286 -6.38 4.89 -2.13
CA TYR A 286 -6.31 3.46 -1.80
C TYR A 286 -5.72 2.57 -2.89
N ASP A 287 -5.71 3.06 -4.13
CA ASP A 287 -5.13 2.40 -5.29
C ASP A 287 -3.59 2.47 -5.31
N ALA A 288 -2.98 3.37 -4.51
CA ALA A 288 -1.53 3.43 -4.38
C ALA A 288 -1.00 2.30 -3.49
N THR A 289 0.08 1.65 -3.91
CA THR A 289 0.66 0.51 -3.18
C THR A 289 1.05 0.86 -1.76
N ILE A 290 1.65 2.03 -1.56
CA ILE A 290 2.07 2.52 -0.25
C ILE A 290 1.46 3.90 0.01
N GLN A 291 0.75 4.00 1.13
CA GLN A 291 0.31 5.26 1.70
C GLN A 291 0.95 5.45 3.08
N LEU A 292 1.88 6.39 3.19
CA LEU A 292 2.42 6.85 4.47
C LEU A 292 1.44 7.84 5.10
N ILE A 293 0.87 7.52 6.26
CA ILE A 293 -0.11 8.37 6.93
C ILE A 293 0.53 8.92 8.20
N VAL A 294 0.49 10.26 8.37
CA VAL A 294 0.98 10.93 9.57
C VAL A 294 -0.07 11.95 10.03
N SER A 295 -0.63 11.75 11.21
CA SER A 295 -1.62 12.62 11.83
C SER A 295 -0.98 13.60 12.80
N ASN A 296 -1.57 14.79 12.94
CA ASN A 296 -1.17 15.84 13.89
C ASN A 296 -1.15 15.37 15.35
N ASN A 297 -1.98 14.38 15.72
CA ASN A 297 -2.01 13.79 17.06
C ASN A 297 -1.02 12.62 17.26
N GLY A 298 -0.05 12.45 16.36
CA GLY A 298 1.02 11.48 16.48
C GLY A 298 0.68 10.07 15.99
N MET A 299 -0.58 9.77 15.65
CA MET A 299 -0.94 8.51 15.00
C MET A 299 -0.35 8.47 13.59
N ASN A 300 0.37 7.40 13.27
CA ASN A 300 1.08 7.27 12.01
C ASN A 300 1.35 5.80 11.66
N GLY A 301 1.63 5.54 10.39
CA GLY A 301 1.89 4.21 9.86
C GLY A 301 1.65 4.12 8.35
N LEU A 302 1.49 2.91 7.86
CA LEU A 302 1.22 2.63 6.45
C LEU A 302 -0.19 2.06 6.26
N CYS A 303 -0.85 2.46 5.17
CA CYS A 303 -1.91 1.68 4.54
C CYS A 303 -1.36 1.12 3.21
N ILE A 304 -1.52 -0.18 2.99
CA ILE A 304 -0.81 -0.89 1.94
C ILE A 304 -1.81 -1.56 0.99
N GLU A 305 -1.67 -1.37 -0.33
CA GLU A 305 -2.36 -2.21 -1.30
C GLU A 305 -1.57 -3.52 -1.47
N HIS A 306 -2.21 -4.65 -1.17
CA HIS A 306 -1.52 -5.92 -0.89
C HIS A 306 -1.11 -6.70 -2.16
N SER A 307 -1.55 -6.29 -3.36
CA SER A 307 -1.34 -7.11 -4.57
C SER A 307 0.12 -7.20 -5.05
N VAL A 308 0.99 -6.30 -4.58
CA VAL A 308 2.36 -6.13 -5.08
C VAL A 308 3.39 -6.93 -4.29
N ALA A 309 3.23 -6.99 -2.97
CA ALA A 309 4.27 -7.47 -2.08
C ALA A 309 3.71 -8.03 -0.77
N GLU A 310 4.45 -8.97 -0.21
CA GLU A 310 4.14 -9.62 1.06
C GLU A 310 4.74 -8.85 2.25
N GLY A 311 4.26 -9.19 3.45
CA GLY A 311 4.55 -8.44 4.68
C GLY A 311 6.04 -8.19 4.98
N ILE A 312 6.94 -9.13 4.65
CA ILE A 312 8.37 -8.99 5.00
C ILE A 312 9.04 -7.80 4.30
N VAL A 313 8.73 -7.59 3.01
CA VAL A 313 9.30 -6.50 2.20
C VAL A 313 8.82 -5.15 2.74
N ILE A 314 7.52 -5.08 3.05
CA ILE A 314 6.88 -3.89 3.63
C ILE A 314 7.50 -3.54 4.98
N ILE A 315 7.69 -4.53 5.86
CA ILE A 315 8.29 -4.34 7.19
C ILE A 315 9.72 -3.82 7.06
N ASN A 316 10.54 -4.41 6.18
CA ASN A 316 11.92 -3.98 6.01
C ASN A 316 12.03 -2.55 5.47
N MET A 317 11.15 -2.16 4.54
CA MET A 317 11.04 -0.77 4.08
C MET A 317 10.62 0.17 5.22
N ALA A 318 9.55 -0.18 5.94
CA ALA A 318 9.01 0.62 7.03
C ALA A 318 10.02 0.84 8.16
N GLU A 319 10.63 -0.24 8.67
CA GLU A 319 11.64 -0.19 9.72
C GLU A 319 12.90 0.55 9.26
N GLY A 320 13.29 0.39 7.99
CA GLY A 320 14.37 1.15 7.38
C GLY A 320 14.11 2.67 7.41
N ALA A 321 12.91 3.09 7.01
CA ALA A 321 12.52 4.50 7.03
C ALA A 321 12.40 5.06 8.46
N ILE A 322 11.81 4.29 9.39
CA ILE A 322 11.70 4.67 10.80
C ILE A 322 13.09 4.84 11.43
N ARG A 323 14.01 3.91 11.17
CA ARG A 323 15.39 3.98 11.68
C ARG A 323 16.11 5.20 11.11
N PHE A 324 16.00 5.43 9.80
CA PHE A 324 16.56 6.59 9.13
C PHE A 324 16.06 7.90 9.76
N ALA A 325 14.75 8.02 10.00
CA ALA A 325 14.18 9.21 10.64
C ALA A 325 14.71 9.40 12.07
N LYS A 326 14.70 8.34 12.89
CA LYS A 326 15.20 8.39 14.28
C LYS A 326 16.66 8.82 14.36
N ASP A 327 17.52 8.27 13.50
CA ASP A 327 18.96 8.55 13.53
C ASP A 327 19.26 10.00 13.14
N ASN A 328 18.51 10.57 12.19
CA ASN A 328 18.71 11.95 11.75
C ASN A 328 18.07 12.98 12.70
N MET A 329 16.92 12.68 13.31
CA MET A 329 16.32 13.54 14.34
C MET A 329 17.22 13.66 15.58
N LYS A 330 17.89 12.57 16.00
CA LYS A 330 18.88 12.62 17.10
C LYS A 330 20.07 13.51 16.78
N LYS A 331 20.61 13.43 15.55
CA LYS A 331 21.74 14.27 15.13
C LYS A 331 21.38 15.75 15.14
N HIS A 332 20.15 16.10 14.76
CA HIS A 332 19.68 17.49 14.83
C HIS A 332 19.57 18.02 16.27
N LEU A 333 19.13 17.19 17.22
CA LEU A 333 19.05 17.58 18.64
C LEU A 333 20.43 17.75 19.31
N VAL A 334 21.48 17.12 18.77
CA VAL A 334 22.85 17.21 19.29
C VAL A 334 23.65 18.35 18.64
N SER A 335 23.17 18.89 17.51
CA SER A 335 23.82 19.98 16.75
C SER A 335 23.16 21.35 16.92
N SER A 336 22.02 21.40 17.62
CA SER A 336 21.34 22.61 18.11
C SER A 336 21.68 22.85 19.58
#